data_AF-A0AAU1M355-F1
#
_entry.id   AF-A0AAU1M355-F1
#
_cell.length_a   1.000
_cell.length_b   1.000
_cell.length_c   1.000
_cell.angle_alpha   90.00
_cell.angle_beta   90.00
_cell.angle_gamma   90.00
#
_symmetry.space_group_name_H-M   'P 1'
#
loop_
_entity.id
_entity.type
_entity.pdbx_description
1 polymer ?
#
loop_
_entity_poly.entity_id
_entity_poly.type
_entity_poly.pdbx_seq_one_letter_code
_entity_poly.pdbx_strand_id
1 'polypeptide(L)' 'MAISLTPPTETPPAEGCISEAHVERADGGIWEHPVFWAALILLGSIIVAGYFIARIFGFA' A
#
# COMPACT_ATOMS: atom_id res chain seq x y z
N MET A 1 32.11 45.41 6.99
CA MET A 1 32.97 44.22 7.12
C MET A 1 32.42 43.17 6.17
N ALA A 2 33.21 42.71 5.21
CA ALA A 2 32.78 41.66 4.29
C ALA A 2 32.82 40.31 5.03
N ILE A 3 31.68 39.62 5.10
CA ILE A 3 31.62 38.26 5.62
C ILE A 3 32.35 37.34 4.65
N SER A 4 33.36 36.61 5.11
CA SER A 4 33.99 35.55 4.32
C SER A 4 32.99 34.42 4.16
N LEU A 5 32.44 34.23 2.96
CA LEU A 5 31.59 33.09 2.64
C LEU A 5 32.48 31.86 2.52
N THR A 6 32.40 30.96 3.50
CA THR A 6 33.08 29.66 3.44
C THR A 6 32.55 28.90 2.21
N PRO A 7 33.41 28.41 1.31
CA PRO A 7 32.96 27.63 0.15
C PRO A 7 32.18 26.39 0.62
N PRO A 8 31.06 26.02 -0.05
CA PRO A 8 30.37 24.79 0.27
C PRO A 8 31.34 23.61 0.08
N THR A 9 31.52 22.81 1.12
CA THR A 9 32.25 21.54 1.04
C THR A 9 31.31 20.49 0.46
N GLU A 10 31.86 19.43 -0.16
CA GLU A 10 31.08 18.24 -0.50
C GLU A 10 30.20 17.84 0.68
N THR A 11 28.93 17.53 0.41
CA THR A 11 28.06 16.92 1.42
C THR A 11 28.84 15.76 2.03
N PRO A 12 29.08 15.74 3.36
CA PRO A 12 29.64 14.56 4.01
C PRO A 12 28.84 13.35 3.55
N PRO A 13 29.48 12.17 3.36
CA PRO A 13 28.74 10.96 3.01
C PRO A 13 27.55 10.90 3.95
N ALA A 14 26.34 10.93 3.39
CA ALA A 14 25.16 11.22 4.18
C ALA A 14 25.06 10.19 5.31
N GLU A 15 25.45 10.57 6.53
CA GLU A 15 25.15 9.84 7.77
C GLU A 15 23.63 9.83 8.04
N GLY A 16 22.83 10.32 7.10
CA GLY A 16 21.37 10.28 7.07
C GLY A 16 20.77 9.07 6.37
N CYS A 17 21.56 8.14 5.81
CA CYS A 17 21.03 6.80 5.51
C CYS A 17 21.17 5.92 6.76
N ILE A 18 20.43 6.27 7.82
CA ILE A 18 20.26 5.39 9.01
C ILE A 18 19.33 4.22 8.70
N SER A 19 18.70 4.19 7.53
CA SER A 19 18.16 2.94 7.01
C SER A 19 19.33 2.11 6.53
N GLU A 20 19.90 1.33 7.45
CA GLU A 20 20.38 -0.01 7.09
C GLU A 20 19.38 -0.60 6.10
N ALA A 21 19.86 -1.17 4.98
CA ALA A 21 18.98 -1.75 3.97
C ALA A 21 17.96 -2.62 4.70
N HIS A 22 16.71 -2.13 4.79
CA HIS A 22 15.70 -2.84 5.55
C HIS A 22 15.60 -4.20 4.89
N VAL A 23 15.85 -5.26 5.66
CA VAL A 23 15.76 -6.62 5.12
C VAL A 23 14.37 -6.73 4.51
N GLU A 24 14.32 -6.80 3.18
CA GLU A 24 13.05 -6.87 2.50
C GLU A 24 12.35 -8.12 2.99
N ARG A 25 11.10 -7.94 3.40
CA ARG A 25 10.23 -9.06 3.69
C ARG A 25 10.17 -9.93 2.44
N ALA A 26 10.32 -11.24 2.59
CA ALA A 26 10.14 -12.15 1.47
C ALA A 26 8.77 -11.94 0.81
N ASP A 27 8.77 -11.83 -0.51
CA ASP A 27 7.56 -11.73 -1.32
C ASP A 27 6.63 -12.92 -1.08
N GLY A 28 5.34 -12.72 -1.39
CA GLY A 28 4.34 -13.78 -1.38
C GLY A 28 3.44 -13.80 -0.13
N GLY A 29 3.38 -12.68 0.60
CA GLY A 29 2.29 -12.48 1.54
C GLY A 29 0.92 -12.43 0.86
N ILE A 30 -0.13 -12.47 1.69
CA ILE A 30 -1.52 -12.41 1.20
C ILE A 30 -1.88 -11.07 0.56
N TRP A 31 -1.14 -10.01 0.86
CA TRP A 31 -1.39 -8.65 0.38
C TRP A 31 -0.87 -8.44 -1.04
N GLU A 32 0.03 -9.30 -1.49
CA GLU A 32 0.62 -9.34 -2.81
C GLU A 32 -0.25 -10.10 -3.84
N HIS A 33 -1.40 -10.64 -3.41
CA HIS A 33 -2.34 -11.38 -4.26
C HIS A 33 -3.60 -10.54 -4.58
N PRO A 34 -3.56 -9.62 -5.56
CA PRO A 34 -4.68 -8.73 -5.86
C PRO A 34 -5.95 -9.48 -6.27
N VAL A 35 -5.80 -10.62 -6.95
CA VAL A 35 -6.92 -11.47 -7.38
C VAL A 35 -7.68 -12.04 -6.18
N PHE A 36 -6.98 -12.40 -5.10
CA PHE A 36 -7.61 -12.94 -3.89
C PHE A 36 -8.56 -11.90 -3.27
N TRP A 37 -8.11 -10.66 -3.13
CA TRP A 37 -8.91 -9.58 -2.58
C TRP A 37 -10.06 -9.17 -3.51
N ALA A 38 -9.82 -9.10 -4.82
CA ALA A 38 -10.86 -8.86 -5.80
C ALA A 38 -11.96 -9.93 -5.75
N ALA A 39 -11.58 -11.21 -5.58
CA ALA A 39 -12.52 -12.31 -5.43
C ALA A 39 -13.37 -12.19 -4.16
N LEU A 40 -12.77 -11.80 -3.03
CA LEU A 40 -13.50 -11.56 -1.77
C LEU A 40 -14.53 -10.42 -1.93
N ILE A 41 -14.15 -9.32 -2.57
CA ILE A 41 -15.05 -8.19 -2.84
C ILE A 41 -16.20 -8.62 -3.76
N LEU A 42 -15.88 -9.35 -4.84
CA LEU A 42 -16.87 -9.86 -5.77
C LEU A 42 -17.86 -10.80 -5.08
N LEU A 43 -17.36 -11.73 -4.26
CA LEU A 43 -18.19 -12.65 -3.50
C LEU A 43 -19.15 -11.91 -2.56
N GLY A 44 -18.65 -10.95 -1.79
CA GLY A 44 -19.49 -10.12 -0.91
C GLY A 44 -20.56 -9.34 -1.70
N SER A 45 -20.19 -8.80 -2.86
CA SER A 45 -21.11 -8.09 -3.76
C SER A 45 -22.22 -9.00 -4.29
N ILE A 46 -21.89 -10.23 -4.67
CA ILE A 46 -22.87 -11.24 -5.14
C ILE A 46 -23.84 -11.61 -4.02
N ILE A 47 -23.35 -11.80 -2.78
CA ILE A 47 -24.21 -12.13 -1.63
C ILE A 47 -25.23 -11.00 -1.37
N VAL A 48 -24.77 -9.75 -1.35
CA VAL A 48 -25.64 -8.59 -1.14
C VAL A 48 -26.64 -8.43 -2.28
N ALA A 49 -26.18 -8.53 -3.54
CA ALA A 49 -27.08 -8.48 -4.70
C ALA A 49 -28.13 -9.60 -4.65
N GLY A 50 -27.72 -10.82 -4.28
CA GLY A 50 -28.61 -11.96 -4.10
C GLY A 50 -29.67 -11.72 -3.03
N TYR A 51 -29.32 -11.10 -1.90
CA TYR A 51 -30.28 -10.70 -0.88
C TYR A 51 -31.35 -9.76 -1.44
N PHE A 52 -30.96 -8.74 -2.21
CA PHE A 52 -31.93 -7.81 -2.82
C PHE A 52 -32.79 -8.47 -3.90
N ILE A 53 -32.21 -9.35 -4.72
CA ILE A 53 -32.97 -10.16 -5.69
C ILE A 53 -34.03 -10.99 -4.96
N ALA A 54 -33.63 -11.72 -3.91
CA ALA A 54 -34.57 -12.48 -3.09
C ALA A 54 -35.62 -11.57 -2.42
N ARG A 55 -35.25 -10.36 -2.00
CA ARG A 55 -36.16 -9.38 -1.42
C ARG A 55 -37.19 -8.83 -2.41
N ILE A 56 -36.84 -8.73 -3.69
CA ILE A 56 -37.73 -8.29 -4.77
C ILE A 56 -38.72 -9.40 -5.13
N PHE A 57 -38.22 -10.62 -5.34
CA PHE A 57 -39.04 -11.72 -5.85
C PHE A 57 -39.72 -12.57 -4.78
N GLY A 58 -39.22 -12.57 -3.54
CA GLY A 58 -39.77 -13.34 -2.42
C GLY A 58 -41.06 -12.77 -1.82
N PHE A 59 -41.58 -11.66 -2.35
CA PHE A 59 -42.88 -11.08 -2.00
C PHE A 59 -43.97 -11.39 -3.04
N ALA A 60 -43.66 -12.26 -4.02
CA ALA A 60 -44.60 -12.75 -5.02
C ALA A 60 -45.54 -13.83 -4.46
#